data_AF-A0A931JUG4-F1
#
_entry.id   AF-A0A931JUG4-F1
#
_cell.length_a   1.000
_cell.length_b   1.000
_cell.length_c   1.000
_cell.angle_alpha   90.00
_cell.angle_beta   90.00
_cell.angle_gamma   90.00
#
_symmetry.space_group_name_H-M   'P 1'
#
loop_
_entity.id
_entity.type
_entity.pdbx_description
1 polymer ?
#
loop_
_entity_poly.entity_id
_entity_poly.type
_entity_poly.pdbx_seq_one_letter_code
_entity_poly.pdbx_strand_id
1 'polypeptide(L)'
;MLWREVRRGIRMCVPGVIFWAYVFQVVVCVPLVLLSPTRLGNLEAWLTFLMAPWVSRLIMVDKPDLALGRRWRAPWWRLQWGATVLPIERWCIAAFGLLFVYAWLVPLVFAFTTNTYVLGVLEAYLTNGLRAPGAFLRLQEFAVFMMAAAYLGLVLMPYVLTGCITYARRAGLRALRVAHYSLCPKCRYSLLGLEQRKCPECGRPFHIETIRDYWRDTYRTWRQIHAKKLRRLRAKRRKQRAEK
;
A
#
# COMPACT_ATOMS: atom_id res chain seq x y z
N MET A 1 -18.56 -2.68 11.21
CA MET A 1 -17.44 -2.77 12.17
C MET A 1 -16.07 -2.71 11.50
N LEU A 2 -15.77 -3.52 10.49
CA LEU A 2 -14.49 -3.52 9.75
C LEU A 2 -14.07 -2.14 9.20
N TRP A 3 -15.02 -1.35 8.69
CA TRP A 3 -14.75 0.00 8.19
C TRP A 3 -14.43 1.02 9.29
N ARG A 4 -14.85 0.79 10.55
CA ARG A 4 -14.46 1.61 11.71
C ARG A 4 -13.05 1.24 12.20
N GLU A 5 -12.71 -0.04 12.20
CA GLU A 5 -11.34 -0.55 12.50
C GLU A 5 -10.32 -0.04 11.46
N VAL A 6 -10.63 -0.16 10.16
CA VAL A 6 -9.79 0.39 9.09
C VAL A 6 -9.68 1.92 9.20
N ARG A 7 -10.76 2.63 9.54
CA ARG A 7 -10.70 4.09 9.81
C ARG A 7 -9.84 4.44 11.02
N ARG A 8 -9.85 3.64 12.08
CA ARG A 8 -8.99 3.84 13.27
C ARG A 8 -7.53 3.59 12.93
N GLY A 9 -7.24 2.51 12.22
CA GLY A 9 -5.88 2.23 11.72
C GLY A 9 -5.37 3.38 10.84
N ILE A 10 -6.17 3.86 9.89
CA ILE A 10 -5.82 5.01 9.06
C ILE A 10 -5.65 6.29 9.91
N ARG A 11 -6.55 6.58 10.87
CA ARG A 11 -6.43 7.77 11.74
C ARG A 11 -5.22 7.74 12.67
N MET A 12 -4.77 6.57 13.10
CA MET A 12 -3.59 6.44 13.97
C MET A 12 -2.29 6.47 13.16
N CYS A 13 -2.27 5.90 11.96
CA CYS A 13 -1.07 5.90 11.13
C CYS A 13 -0.84 7.24 10.42
N VAL A 14 -1.89 7.94 9.97
CA VAL A 14 -1.72 9.14 9.13
C VAL A 14 -0.98 10.31 9.82
N PRO A 15 -1.27 10.70 11.08
CA PRO A 15 -0.55 11.79 11.74
C PRO A 15 0.91 11.45 12.01
N GLY A 16 1.18 10.23 12.47
CA GLY A 16 2.55 9.75 12.68
C GLY A 16 3.33 9.69 11.37
N VAL A 17 2.71 9.21 10.29
CA VAL A 17 3.33 9.14 8.97
C VAL A 17 3.62 10.54 8.41
N ILE A 18 2.71 11.51 8.56
CA ILE A 18 2.93 12.90 8.10
C ILE A 18 4.02 13.58 8.94
N PHE A 19 4.03 13.38 10.26
CA PHE A 19 5.05 13.95 11.14
C PHE A 19 6.44 13.41 10.81
N TRP A 20 6.57 12.08 10.69
CA TRP A 20 7.84 11.45 10.31
C TRP A 20 8.23 11.78 8.86
N ALA A 21 7.25 12.04 7.99
CA ALA A 21 7.52 12.50 6.65
C ALA A 21 8.20 13.86 6.64
N TYR A 22 7.65 14.79 7.41
CA TYR A 22 8.19 16.12 7.59
C TYR A 22 9.58 16.08 8.24
N VAL A 23 9.76 15.26 9.27
CA VAL A 23 11.06 15.06 9.93
C VAL A 23 12.09 14.48 8.95
N PHE A 24 11.74 13.48 8.13
CA PHE A 24 12.68 12.92 7.15
C PHE A 24 13.07 13.96 6.09
N GLN A 25 12.09 14.70 5.55
CA GLN A 25 12.35 15.69 4.52
C GLN A 25 13.21 16.86 5.04
N VAL A 26 12.96 17.34 6.27
CA VAL A 26 13.68 18.47 6.86
C VAL A 26 15.02 18.06 7.49
N VAL A 27 15.08 16.90 8.15
CA VAL A 27 16.28 16.49 8.92
C VAL A 27 17.23 15.63 8.08
N VAL A 28 16.75 14.92 7.06
CA VAL A 28 17.60 14.06 6.21
C VAL A 28 17.88 14.72 4.88
N CYS A 29 16.85 15.14 4.12
CA CYS A 29 17.07 15.67 2.78
C CYS A 29 17.74 17.04 2.77
N VAL A 30 17.38 17.96 3.67
CA VAL A 30 18.00 19.30 3.71
C VAL A 30 19.50 19.23 4.05
N PRO A 31 19.96 18.46 5.05
CA PRO A 31 21.39 18.32 5.30
C PRO A 31 22.14 17.55 4.20
N LEU A 32 21.50 16.57 3.55
CA LEU A 32 22.10 15.86 2.40
C LEU A 32 22.32 16.74 1.18
N VAL A 33 21.45 17.74 0.96
CA VAL A 33 21.64 18.74 -0.10
C VAL A 33 22.73 19.75 0.27
N LEU A 34 22.93 20.03 1.56
CA LEU A 34 23.97 20.92 2.06
C LEU A 34 25.35 20.25 2.20
N LEU A 35 25.40 18.92 2.27
CA LEU A 35 26.64 18.15 2.32
C LEU A 35 27.07 17.78 0.89
N SER A 36 28.15 18.43 0.43
CA SER A 36 28.87 18.23 -0.84
C SER A 36 28.70 16.86 -1.54
N PRO A 37 28.60 16.83 -2.89
CA PRO A 37 28.42 15.61 -3.71
C PRO A 37 29.50 14.53 -3.55
N THR A 38 30.61 14.82 -2.89
CA THR A 38 31.71 13.88 -2.64
C THR A 38 31.41 12.79 -1.59
N ARG A 39 30.28 12.84 -0.84
CA ARG A 39 29.96 11.86 0.22
C ARG A 39 28.78 10.91 -0.08
N LEU A 40 28.38 10.77 -1.34
CA LEU A 40 27.24 9.93 -1.77
C LEU A 40 27.46 8.41 -1.65
N GLY A 41 28.69 7.93 -1.40
CA GLY A 41 29.01 6.50 -1.34
C GLY A 41 28.35 5.69 -0.22
N ASN A 42 27.75 6.32 0.79
CA ASN A 42 27.12 5.64 1.94
C ASN A 42 25.57 5.64 1.92
N LEU A 43 24.94 6.12 0.85
CA LEU A 43 23.48 6.27 0.81
C LEU A 43 22.72 4.93 0.95
N GLU A 44 23.29 3.85 0.41
CA GLU A 44 22.69 2.51 0.41
C GLU A 44 22.63 1.89 1.82
N ALA A 45 23.70 2.04 2.62
CA ALA A 45 23.75 1.59 4.00
C ALA A 45 22.76 2.36 4.89
N TRP A 46 22.60 3.66 4.65
CA TRP A 46 21.66 4.51 5.38
C TRP A 46 20.19 4.18 5.09
N LEU A 47 19.83 3.98 3.82
CA LEU A 47 18.47 3.58 3.43
C LEU A 47 18.10 2.23 4.04
N THR A 48 19.05 1.29 4.09
CA THR A 48 18.85 -0.03 4.70
C THR A 48 18.63 0.09 6.21
N PHE A 49 19.40 0.94 6.89
CA PHE A 49 19.28 1.18 8.34
C PHE A 49 17.96 1.88 8.72
N LEU A 50 17.50 2.83 7.91
CA LEU A 50 16.24 3.56 8.14
C LEU A 50 14.98 2.73 7.87
N MET A 51 15.04 1.81 6.91
CA MET A 51 13.90 0.96 6.53
C MET A 51 13.78 -0.31 7.41
N ALA A 52 14.88 -0.78 8.03
CA ALA A 52 14.90 -1.99 8.85
C ALA A 52 13.90 -2.00 10.04
N PRO A 53 13.68 -0.89 10.77
CA PRO A 53 12.69 -0.85 11.86
C PRO A 53 11.24 -0.97 11.36
N TRP A 54 10.95 -0.44 10.17
CA TRP A 54 9.61 -0.48 9.55
C TRP A 54 9.26 -1.88 9.06
N VAL A 55 10.19 -2.56 8.40
CA VAL A 55 10.02 -3.97 7.98
C VAL A 55 9.79 -4.86 9.21
N SER A 56 10.56 -4.64 10.28
CA SER A 56 10.44 -5.43 11.51
C SER A 56 9.11 -5.22 12.24
N ARG A 57 8.58 -3.99 12.30
CA ARG A 57 7.26 -3.71 12.93
C ARG A 57 6.07 -4.16 12.08
N LEU A 58 6.17 -4.14 10.76
CA LEU A 58 5.13 -4.69 9.88
C LEU A 58 5.04 -6.22 9.96
N ILE A 59 6.12 -6.90 10.38
CA ILE A 59 6.16 -8.36 10.58
C ILE A 59 5.70 -8.76 12.00
N MET A 60 5.79 -7.88 12.99
CA MET A 60 5.30 -8.13 14.35
C MET A 60 3.86 -7.65 14.55
N VAL A 61 2.91 -8.36 13.97
CA VAL A 61 1.51 -8.33 14.43
C VAL A 61 1.35 -9.43 15.47
N ASP A 62 1.15 -9.01 16.73
CA ASP A 62 0.79 -9.76 17.94
C ASP A 62 0.88 -11.29 17.87
N LYS A 63 1.94 -11.84 18.48
CA LYS A 63 1.87 -13.19 19.04
C LYS A 63 1.08 -13.11 20.35
N PRO A 64 -0.14 -13.68 20.46
CA PRO A 64 -0.75 -13.84 21.76
C PRO A 64 0.10 -14.80 22.60
N ASP A 65 0.38 -14.40 23.84
CA ASP A 65 1.02 -15.21 24.86
C ASP A 65 0.25 -16.52 25.06
N LEU A 66 0.72 -17.59 24.41
CA LEU A 66 0.25 -18.95 24.63
C LEU A 66 1.03 -19.54 25.80
N ALA A 67 0.56 -19.23 27.00
CA ALA A 67 0.85 -20.02 28.19
C ALA A 67 0.06 -21.33 28.14
N LEU A 68 0.60 -22.36 27.46
CA LEU A 68 0.11 -23.73 27.57
C LEU A 68 1.28 -24.71 27.64
N GLY A 69 1.32 -25.41 28.77
CA GLY A 69 2.35 -26.37 29.13
C GLY A 69 2.35 -27.64 28.28
N ARG A 70 3.57 -28.14 28.12
CA ARG A 70 4.03 -29.53 27.92
C ARG A 70 3.49 -30.36 26.73
N ARG A 71 4.48 -30.73 25.91
CA ARG A 71 4.60 -31.87 24.97
C ARG A 71 3.83 -31.80 23.65
N TRP A 72 4.41 -31.06 22.70
CA TRP A 72 4.30 -31.39 21.28
C TRP A 72 5.71 -31.46 20.67
N ARG A 73 6.17 -32.67 20.33
CA ARG A 73 7.42 -32.91 19.57
C ARG A 73 7.14 -32.81 18.07
N ALA A 74 6.71 -31.65 17.60
CA ALA A 74 6.77 -31.30 16.20
C ALA A 74 7.30 -29.87 16.09
N PRO A 75 8.19 -29.56 15.13
CA PRO A 75 8.75 -28.22 14.99
C PRO A 75 7.61 -27.24 14.66
N TRP A 76 7.23 -26.44 15.67
CA TRP A 76 6.14 -25.45 15.65
C TRP A 76 6.23 -24.45 14.50
N TRP A 77 7.44 -24.20 13.97
CA TRP A 77 7.66 -23.34 12.82
C TRP A 77 7.14 -23.92 11.49
N ARG A 78 6.84 -25.23 11.40
CA ARG A 78 6.31 -25.87 10.18
C ARG A 78 4.77 -25.86 10.07
N LEU A 79 4.06 -25.60 11.17
CA LEU A 79 2.58 -25.57 11.20
C LEU A 79 1.99 -24.16 11.32
N GLN A 80 2.75 -23.17 11.82
CA GLN A 80 2.22 -21.81 12.03
C GLN A 80 2.21 -20.91 10.79
N TRP A 81 2.81 -21.33 9.68
CA TRP A 81 2.64 -20.70 8.36
C TRP A 81 1.54 -21.37 7.52
N GLY A 82 0.66 -22.15 8.17
CA GLY A 82 -0.45 -22.87 7.57
C GLY A 82 -1.43 -21.95 6.84
N ALA A 83 -1.17 -21.75 5.55
CA ALA A 83 -2.11 -21.69 4.41
C ALA A 83 -3.37 -20.78 4.45
N THR A 84 -3.67 -20.05 5.52
CA THR A 84 -5.00 -19.44 5.73
C THR A 84 -4.97 -17.94 6.01
N VAL A 85 -3.79 -17.32 6.13
CA VAL A 85 -3.69 -15.87 5.95
C VAL A 85 -3.89 -15.60 4.45
N LEU A 86 -5.15 -15.34 4.08
CA LEU A 86 -5.56 -15.04 2.70
C LEU A 86 -4.50 -14.15 2.03
N PRO A 87 -4.05 -14.50 0.81
CA PRO A 87 -3.01 -13.76 0.10
C PRO A 87 -3.31 -12.26 0.00
N ILE A 88 -4.59 -11.89 0.09
CA ILE A 88 -5.09 -10.51 0.05
C ILE A 88 -4.41 -9.58 1.05
N GLU A 89 -4.19 -9.99 2.30
CA GLU A 89 -3.54 -9.08 3.28
C GLU A 89 -2.10 -8.78 2.91
N ARG A 90 -1.36 -9.81 2.47
CA ARG A 90 0.00 -9.65 1.98
C ARG A 90 0.04 -8.76 0.74
N TRP A 91 -0.90 -8.93 -0.18
CA TRP A 91 -1.02 -8.08 -1.36
C TRP A 91 -1.42 -6.64 -1.02
N CYS A 92 -2.27 -6.43 -0.02
CA CYS A 92 -2.64 -5.09 0.43
C CYS A 92 -1.46 -4.39 1.12
N ILE A 93 -0.73 -5.07 1.99
CA ILE A 93 0.47 -4.53 2.65
C ILE A 93 1.55 -4.23 1.60
N ALA A 94 1.79 -5.16 0.67
CA ALA A 94 2.74 -4.95 -0.43
C ALA A 94 2.31 -3.77 -1.32
N ALA A 95 1.04 -3.71 -1.74
CA ALA A 95 0.54 -2.60 -2.56
C ALA A 95 0.58 -1.26 -1.83
N PHE A 96 0.32 -1.25 -0.51
CA PHE A 96 0.42 -0.05 0.31
C PHE A 96 1.88 0.39 0.50
N GLY A 97 2.79 -0.57 0.71
CA GLY A 97 4.23 -0.31 0.73
C GLY A 97 4.73 0.25 -0.60
N LEU A 98 4.27 -0.31 -1.72
CA LEU A 98 4.62 0.16 -3.06
C LEU A 98 4.07 1.57 -3.34
N LEU A 99 2.82 1.83 -2.96
CA LEU A 99 2.23 3.17 -2.96
C LEU A 99 3.05 4.16 -2.17
N PHE A 100 3.44 3.76 -0.96
CA PHE A 100 4.19 4.61 -0.04
C PHE A 100 5.56 4.95 -0.64
N VAL A 101 6.33 3.93 -1.02
CA VAL A 101 7.62 4.11 -1.69
C VAL A 101 7.45 5.02 -2.91
N TYR A 102 6.43 4.80 -3.73
CA TYR A 102 6.18 5.61 -4.91
C TYR A 102 5.84 7.09 -4.58
N ALA A 103 4.95 7.32 -3.62
CA ALA A 103 4.56 8.66 -3.16
C ALA A 103 5.74 9.44 -2.59
N TRP A 104 6.78 8.75 -2.12
CA TRP A 104 8.02 9.33 -1.62
C TRP A 104 9.09 9.51 -2.69
N LEU A 105 9.27 8.51 -3.55
CA LEU A 105 10.30 8.53 -4.59
C LEU A 105 10.01 9.61 -5.62
N VAL A 106 8.75 9.84 -6.00
CA VAL A 106 8.41 10.82 -7.04
C VAL A 106 8.78 12.25 -6.63
N PRO A 107 8.35 12.78 -5.47
CA PRO A 107 8.78 14.11 -5.03
C PRO A 107 10.29 14.21 -4.80
N LEU A 108 10.92 13.14 -4.32
CA LEU A 108 12.36 13.13 -4.07
C LEU A 108 13.15 13.18 -5.39
N VAL A 109 12.77 12.38 -6.38
CA VAL A 109 13.35 12.43 -7.73
C VAL A 109 13.11 13.80 -8.35
N PHE A 110 11.90 14.34 -8.23
CA PHE A 110 11.56 15.67 -8.73
C PHE A 110 12.41 16.77 -8.08
N ALA A 111 12.53 16.77 -6.76
CA ALA A 111 13.35 17.73 -6.02
C ALA A 111 14.83 17.60 -6.40
N PHE A 112 15.34 16.37 -6.53
CA PHE A 112 16.72 16.12 -6.92
C PHE A 112 16.99 16.58 -8.35
N THR A 113 16.13 16.25 -9.32
CA THR A 113 16.29 16.70 -10.72
C THR A 113 16.18 18.20 -10.87
N THR A 114 15.31 18.84 -10.09
CA THR A 114 15.17 20.30 -10.11
C THR A 114 16.42 20.97 -9.53
N ASN A 115 16.94 20.46 -8.41
CA ASN A 115 18.17 20.97 -7.81
C ASN A 115 19.40 20.77 -8.70
N THR A 116 19.58 19.58 -9.30
CA THR A 116 20.71 19.33 -10.20
C THR A 116 20.61 20.17 -11.47
N TYR A 117 19.40 20.40 -11.99
CA TYR A 117 19.19 21.31 -13.11
C TYR A 117 19.58 22.75 -12.75
N VAL A 118 19.12 23.27 -11.61
CA VAL A 118 19.44 24.64 -11.17
C VAL A 118 20.94 24.81 -10.94
N LEU A 119 21.58 23.85 -10.28
CA LEU A 119 23.03 23.87 -10.05
C LEU A 119 23.82 23.80 -11.38
N GLY A 120 23.41 22.94 -12.31
CA GLY A 120 24.06 22.84 -13.62
C GLY A 120 23.92 24.11 -14.45
N VAL A 121 22.76 24.78 -14.40
CA VAL A 121 22.55 26.08 -15.05
C VAL A 121 23.42 27.16 -14.40
N LEU A 122 23.49 27.19 -13.07
CA LEU A 122 24.31 28.16 -12.33
C LEU A 122 25.80 27.98 -12.62
N GLU A 123 26.29 26.74 -12.60
CA GLU A 123 27.69 26.42 -12.91
C GLU A 123 28.04 26.77 -14.36
N ALA A 124 27.18 26.42 -15.32
CA ALA A 124 27.36 26.80 -16.72
C ALA A 124 27.40 28.32 -16.91
N TYR A 125 26.55 29.05 -16.18
CA TYR A 125 26.52 30.51 -16.20
C TYR A 125 27.80 31.11 -15.62
N LEU A 126 28.31 30.58 -14.50
CA LEU A 126 29.53 31.05 -13.85
C LEU A 126 30.80 30.74 -14.64
N THR A 127 30.88 29.58 -15.29
CA THR A 127 32.11 29.10 -15.96
C THR A 127 32.25 29.61 -17.38
N ASN A 128 31.16 29.59 -18.17
CA ASN A 128 31.23 29.86 -19.61
C ASN A 128 30.56 31.18 -20.02
N GLY A 129 29.91 31.87 -19.07
CA GLY A 129 29.00 32.96 -19.37
C GLY A 129 27.87 32.52 -20.33
N LEU A 130 27.20 33.47 -20.97
CA LEU A 130 26.07 33.22 -21.89
C LEU A 130 26.47 32.54 -23.23
N ARG A 131 27.73 32.10 -23.41
CA ARG A 131 28.26 31.72 -24.74
C ARG A 131 28.17 30.23 -25.10
N ALA A 132 27.64 29.36 -24.23
CA ALA A 132 27.55 27.91 -24.48
C ALA A 132 26.09 27.41 -24.62
N PRO A 133 25.36 27.77 -25.70
CA PRO A 133 23.95 27.39 -25.88
C PRO A 133 23.73 25.86 -25.94
N GLY A 134 24.73 25.10 -26.38
CA GLY A 134 24.63 23.64 -26.53
C GLY A 134 24.53 22.87 -25.22
N ALA A 135 25.13 23.37 -24.12
CA ALA A 135 25.04 22.71 -22.81
C ALA A 135 23.65 22.90 -22.18
N PHE A 136 23.06 24.08 -22.39
CA PHE A 136 21.73 24.40 -21.90
C PHE A 136 20.64 23.53 -22.54
N LEU A 137 20.72 23.33 -23.87
CA LEU A 137 19.79 22.46 -24.62
C LEU A 137 19.79 21.02 -24.10
N ARG A 138 20.97 20.42 -23.84
CA ARG A 138 21.04 19.03 -23.32
C ARG A 138 20.48 18.90 -21.91
N LEU A 139 20.72 19.89 -21.04
CA LEU A 139 20.14 19.93 -19.69
C LEU A 139 18.61 20.03 -19.75
N GLN A 140 18.09 20.83 -20.68
CA GLN A 140 16.65 20.97 -20.91
C GLN A 140 16.03 19.66 -21.41
N GLU A 141 16.64 18.98 -22.38
CA GLU A 141 16.16 17.68 -22.87
C GLU A 141 16.11 16.63 -21.75
N PHE A 142 17.15 16.56 -20.92
CA PHE A 142 17.18 15.64 -19.79
C PHE A 142 16.09 15.94 -18.75
N ALA A 143 15.90 17.22 -18.41
CA ALA A 143 14.86 17.65 -17.48
C ALA A 143 13.45 17.30 -18.00
N VAL A 144 13.19 17.54 -19.28
CA VAL A 144 11.91 17.18 -19.93
C VAL A 144 11.68 15.68 -19.90
N PHE A 145 12.70 14.87 -20.20
CA PHE A 145 12.59 13.41 -20.15
C PHE A 145 12.26 12.91 -18.73
N MET A 146 12.95 13.41 -17.70
CA MET A 146 12.71 13.04 -16.30
C MET A 146 11.31 13.45 -15.84
N MET A 147 10.85 14.64 -16.20
CA MET A 147 9.48 15.10 -15.90
C MET A 147 8.43 14.23 -16.59
N ALA A 148 8.65 13.88 -17.86
CA ALA A 148 7.75 13.00 -18.61
C ALA A 148 7.66 11.61 -17.97
N ALA A 149 8.80 11.02 -17.56
CA ALA A 149 8.83 9.73 -16.87
C ALA A 149 8.11 9.78 -15.52
N ALA A 150 8.34 10.83 -14.72
CA ALA A 150 7.65 11.02 -13.44
C ALA A 150 6.13 11.15 -13.63
N TYR A 151 5.70 11.94 -14.62
CA TYR A 151 4.29 12.11 -14.97
C TYR A 151 3.65 10.81 -15.43
N LEU A 152 4.32 10.06 -16.30
CA LEU A 152 3.84 8.76 -16.78
C LEU A 152 3.64 7.79 -15.61
N GLY A 153 4.59 7.71 -14.69
CA GLY A 153 4.44 6.89 -13.50
C GLY A 153 3.25 7.34 -12.65
N LEU A 154 3.06 8.65 -12.44
CA LEU A 154 1.95 9.19 -11.66
C LEU A 154 0.59 8.85 -12.28
N VAL A 155 0.51 8.84 -13.61
CA VAL A 155 -0.69 8.45 -14.35
C VAL A 155 -0.92 6.94 -14.30
N LEU A 156 0.12 6.11 -14.46
CA LEU A 156 -0.01 4.64 -14.51
C LEU A 156 -0.26 4.00 -13.13
N MET A 157 0.29 4.59 -12.07
CA MET A 157 0.20 4.11 -10.70
C MET A 157 -1.24 3.77 -10.24
N PRO A 158 -2.25 4.67 -10.38
CA PRO A 158 -3.62 4.35 -9.97
C PRO A 158 -4.23 3.19 -10.75
N TYR A 159 -3.84 2.97 -12.01
CA TYR A 159 -4.30 1.83 -12.80
C TYR A 159 -3.73 0.53 -12.28
N VAL A 160 -2.42 0.50 -12.00
CA VAL A 160 -1.75 -0.68 -11.41
C VAL A 160 -2.38 -1.00 -10.06
N LEU A 161 -2.55 0.00 -9.19
CA LEU A 161 -3.17 -0.18 -7.89
C LEU A 161 -4.60 -0.72 -8.00
N THR A 162 -5.40 -0.14 -8.90
CA THR A 162 -6.76 -0.61 -9.15
C THR A 162 -6.75 -2.06 -9.66
N GLY A 163 -5.83 -2.40 -10.56
CA GLY A 163 -5.59 -3.77 -11.03
C GLY A 163 -5.30 -4.73 -9.88
N CYS A 164 -4.33 -4.39 -9.02
CA CYS A 164 -3.98 -5.21 -7.85
C CYS A 164 -5.15 -5.39 -6.88
N ILE A 165 -5.88 -4.31 -6.55
CA ILE A 165 -7.05 -4.36 -5.66
C ILE A 165 -8.16 -5.23 -6.27
N THR A 166 -8.43 -5.08 -7.56
CA THR A 166 -9.47 -5.89 -8.23
C THR A 166 -9.07 -7.36 -8.33
N TYR A 167 -7.80 -7.65 -8.61
CA TYR A 167 -7.25 -9.00 -8.63
C TYR A 167 -7.34 -9.67 -7.25
N ALA A 168 -6.82 -9.01 -6.20
CA ALA A 168 -6.87 -9.53 -4.82
C ALA A 168 -8.30 -9.81 -4.38
N ARG A 169 -9.24 -8.92 -4.70
CA ARG A 169 -10.67 -9.15 -4.42
C ARG A 169 -11.25 -10.35 -5.16
N ARG A 170 -10.92 -10.53 -6.44
CA ARG A 170 -11.38 -11.69 -7.21
C ARG A 170 -10.81 -12.98 -6.63
N ALA A 171 -9.53 -12.99 -6.25
CA ALA A 171 -8.89 -14.12 -5.61
C ALA A 171 -9.57 -14.46 -4.27
N GLY A 172 -9.85 -13.46 -3.42
CA GLY A 172 -10.57 -13.65 -2.17
C GLY A 172 -11.98 -14.20 -2.33
N LEU A 173 -12.72 -13.69 -3.32
CA LEU A 173 -14.03 -14.22 -3.67
C LEU A 173 -13.99 -15.66 -4.15
N ARG A 174 -12.97 -16.04 -4.93
CA ARG A 174 -12.78 -17.44 -5.36
C ARG A 174 -12.50 -18.34 -4.16
N ALA A 175 -11.57 -17.94 -3.29
CA ALA A 175 -11.25 -18.68 -2.08
C ALA A 175 -12.48 -18.87 -1.17
N LEU A 176 -13.29 -17.82 -0.98
CA LEU A 176 -14.52 -17.91 -0.19
C LEU A 176 -15.58 -18.80 -0.83
N ARG A 177 -15.71 -18.81 -2.16
CA ARG A 177 -16.65 -19.72 -2.85
C ARG A 177 -16.22 -21.18 -2.69
N VAL A 178 -14.94 -21.47 -2.85
CA VAL A 178 -14.38 -22.82 -2.63
C VAL A 178 -14.63 -23.26 -1.20
N ALA A 179 -14.45 -22.37 -0.23
CA ALA A 179 -14.77 -22.64 1.17
C ALA A 179 -16.27 -22.54 1.52
N HIS A 180 -17.19 -22.45 0.55
CA HIS A 180 -18.64 -22.30 0.78
C HIS A 180 -19.02 -21.21 1.82
N TYR A 181 -18.23 -20.15 1.87
CA TYR A 181 -18.36 -19.04 2.82
C TYR A 181 -18.33 -19.48 4.30
N SER A 182 -17.64 -20.58 4.64
CA SER A 182 -17.53 -21.10 6.01
C SER A 182 -16.21 -20.72 6.71
N LEU A 183 -15.49 -19.69 6.26
CA LEU A 183 -14.26 -19.26 6.94
C LEU A 183 -14.59 -18.43 8.19
N CYS A 184 -13.88 -18.64 9.30
CA CYS A 184 -14.03 -17.81 10.50
C CYS A 184 -13.68 -16.34 10.19
N PRO A 185 -14.53 -15.35 10.55
CA PRO A 185 -14.24 -13.94 10.31
C PRO A 185 -12.99 -13.39 11.02
N LYS A 186 -12.54 -14.04 12.10
CA LYS A 186 -11.40 -13.61 12.91
C LYS A 186 -10.10 -14.26 12.42
N CYS A 187 -10.00 -15.59 12.53
CA CYS A 187 -8.77 -16.33 12.23
C CYS A 187 -8.76 -17.00 10.84
N ARG A 188 -9.85 -16.92 10.07
CA ARG A 188 -9.97 -17.52 8.72
C ARG A 188 -9.88 -19.05 8.66
N TYR A 189 -9.91 -19.73 9.80
CA TYR A 189 -10.01 -21.19 9.85
C TYR A 189 -11.29 -21.68 9.14
N SER A 190 -11.20 -22.79 8.40
CA SER A 190 -12.35 -23.39 7.73
C SER A 190 -13.28 -24.03 8.74
N LEU A 191 -14.54 -23.60 8.78
CA LEU A 191 -15.57 -24.14 9.67
C LEU A 191 -16.42 -25.20 8.96
N LEU A 192 -15.99 -25.68 7.80
CA LEU A 192 -16.68 -26.73 7.06
C LEU A 192 -16.56 -28.06 7.83
N GLY A 193 -17.68 -28.75 8.07
CA GLY A 193 -17.70 -30.06 8.73
C GLY A 193 -17.55 -30.02 10.25
N LEU A 194 -17.44 -28.84 10.86
CA LEU A 194 -17.42 -28.71 12.32
C LEU A 194 -18.85 -28.70 12.87
N GLU A 195 -19.19 -29.70 13.67
CA GLU A 195 -20.47 -29.75 14.41
C GLU A 195 -20.48 -28.77 15.59
N GLN A 196 -19.30 -28.50 16.16
CA GLN A 196 -19.15 -27.60 17.29
C GLN A 196 -19.38 -26.15 16.85
N ARG A 197 -20.26 -25.45 17.57
CA ARG A 197 -20.56 -24.02 17.35
C ARG A 197 -19.45 -23.08 17.85
N LYS A 198 -18.19 -23.52 17.90
CA LYS A 198 -17.03 -22.72 18.33
C LYS A 198 -15.84 -22.99 17.43
N CYS A 199 -15.15 -21.92 17.04
CA CYS A 199 -13.96 -22.04 16.21
C CYS A 199 -12.81 -22.64 17.03
N PRO A 200 -12.11 -23.70 16.55
CA PRO A 200 -11.05 -24.36 17.32
C PRO A 200 -9.83 -23.45 17.54
N GLU A 201 -9.55 -22.56 16.61
CA GLU A 201 -8.38 -21.66 16.68
C GLU A 201 -8.58 -20.46 17.60
N CYS A 202 -9.75 -19.81 17.54
CA CYS A 202 -9.97 -18.55 18.25
C CYS A 202 -11.03 -18.60 19.36
N GLY A 203 -11.64 -19.78 19.58
CA GLY A 203 -12.68 -20.01 20.58
C GLY A 203 -14.02 -19.30 20.32
N ARG A 204 -14.11 -18.47 19.26
CA ARG A 204 -15.28 -17.63 19.00
C ARG A 204 -16.48 -18.52 18.65
N PRO A 205 -17.63 -18.34 19.32
CA PRO A 205 -18.84 -19.05 18.96
C PRO A 205 -19.32 -18.59 17.56
N PHE A 206 -19.86 -19.52 16.79
CA PHE A 206 -20.36 -19.24 15.45
C PHE A 206 -21.63 -20.02 15.10
N HIS A 207 -22.36 -19.45 14.14
CA HIS A 207 -23.45 -20.10 13.42
C HIS A 207 -23.14 -19.98 11.92
N ILE A 208 -23.26 -21.08 11.17
CA ILE A 208 -22.79 -21.14 9.77
C ILE A 208 -23.52 -20.12 8.89
N GLU A 209 -24.83 -20.00 9.04
CA GLU A 209 -25.69 -19.03 8.34
C GLU A 209 -25.24 -17.60 8.63
N THR A 210 -24.99 -17.25 9.89
CA THR A 210 -24.51 -15.91 10.28
C THR A 210 -23.14 -15.60 9.66
N ILE A 211 -22.24 -16.59 9.57
CA ILE A 211 -20.94 -16.41 8.92
C ILE A 211 -21.10 -16.25 7.41
N ARG A 212 -21.96 -17.04 6.78
CA ARG A 212 -22.26 -16.92 5.34
C ARG A 212 -22.80 -15.53 5.03
N ASP A 213 -23.73 -15.03 5.83
CA ASP A 213 -24.32 -13.71 5.64
C ASP A 213 -23.31 -12.59 5.91
N TYR A 214 -22.46 -12.73 6.93
CA TYR A 214 -21.34 -11.81 7.17
C TYR A 214 -20.44 -11.67 5.93
N TRP A 215 -20.02 -12.78 5.32
CA TRP A 215 -19.16 -12.74 4.14
C TRP A 215 -19.91 -12.25 2.91
N ARG A 216 -21.18 -12.65 2.73
CA ARG A 216 -22.01 -12.12 1.66
C ARG A 216 -22.10 -10.60 1.76
N ASP A 217 -22.41 -10.03 2.92
CA ASP A 217 -22.54 -8.58 3.10
C ASP A 217 -21.23 -7.84 2.92
N THR A 218 -20.13 -8.40 3.43
CA THR A 218 -18.78 -7.86 3.27
C THR A 218 -18.39 -7.69 1.79
N TYR A 219 -18.79 -8.64 0.93
CA TYR A 219 -18.48 -8.58 -0.50
C TYR A 219 -19.62 -8.01 -1.39
N ARG A 220 -20.87 -8.00 -0.90
CA ARG A 220 -22.06 -7.51 -1.62
C ARG A 220 -22.11 -5.99 -1.65
N THR A 221 -21.67 -5.33 -0.58
CA THR A 221 -21.70 -3.86 -0.43
C THR A 221 -21.07 -3.16 -1.62
N TRP A 222 -19.96 -3.64 -2.17
CA TRP A 222 -19.34 -2.98 -3.32
C TRP A 222 -20.18 -3.06 -4.60
N ARG A 223 -20.75 -4.23 -4.90
CA ARG A 223 -21.60 -4.43 -6.09
C ARG A 223 -22.86 -3.60 -6.01
N GLN A 224 -23.46 -3.52 -4.81
CA GLN A 224 -24.64 -2.68 -4.56
C GLN A 224 -24.32 -1.18 -4.65
N ILE A 225 -23.18 -0.73 -4.10
CA ILE A 225 -22.74 0.67 -4.21
C ILE A 225 -22.55 1.04 -5.69
N HIS A 226 -21.88 0.18 -6.47
CA HIS A 226 -21.67 0.43 -7.90
C HIS A 226 -22.99 0.40 -8.68
N ALA A 227 -23.86 -0.57 -8.42
CA ALA A 227 -25.16 -0.67 -9.08
C ALA A 227 -26.05 0.56 -8.77
N LYS A 228 -26.08 1.03 -7.52
CA LYS A 228 -26.82 2.23 -7.12
C LYS A 228 -26.27 3.48 -7.80
N LYS A 229 -24.93 3.61 -7.91
CA LYS A 229 -24.27 4.70 -8.64
C LYS A 229 -24.62 4.68 -10.13
N LEU A 230 -24.58 3.50 -10.77
CA LEU A 230 -24.97 3.33 -12.18
C LEU A 230 -26.45 3.66 -12.43
N ARG A 231 -27.36 3.24 -11.56
CA ARG A 231 -28.79 3.61 -11.64
C ARG A 231 -28.99 5.13 -11.57
N ARG A 232 -28.30 5.81 -10.65
CA ARG A 232 -28.34 7.28 -10.53
C ARG A 232 -27.81 7.99 -11.78
N LEU A 233 -26.69 7.51 -12.36
CA LEU A 233 -26.13 8.08 -13.58
C LEU A 233 -27.06 7.90 -14.79
N ARG A 234 -27.69 6.73 -14.92
CA ARG A 234 -28.69 6.47 -15.97
C ARG A 234 -29.92 7.37 -15.82
N ALA A 235 -30.41 7.56 -14.60
CA ALA A 235 -31.53 8.46 -14.32
C ALA A 235 -31.20 9.92 -14.68
N LYS A 236 -30.01 10.42 -14.33
CA LYS A 236 -29.56 11.77 -14.72
C LYS A 236 -29.50 11.95 -16.24
N ARG A 237 -28.93 10.97 -16.98
CA ARG A 237 -28.87 11.02 -18.44
C ARG A 237 -30.25 11.00 -19.10
N ARG A 238 -31.23 10.30 -18.51
CA ARG A 238 -32.62 10.31 -19.01
C ARG A 238 -33.27 11.69 -18.85
N LYS A 239 -33.07 12.35 -17.70
CA LYS A 239 -33.55 13.72 -17.48
C LYS A 239 -32.95 14.72 -18.47
N GLN A 240 -31.62 14.70 -18.64
CA GLN A 240 -30.92 15.57 -19.59
C GLN A 240 -31.32 15.36 -21.06
N ARG A 241 -31.87 14.18 -21.42
CA ARG A 241 -32.41 13.90 -22.75
C ARG A 241 -33.86 14.33 -22.91
N ALA A 242 -34.61 14.46 -21.82
CA ALA A 242 -35.99 14.92 -21.84
C ALA A 242 -36.08 16.47 -21.82
N GLU A 243 -35.00 17.14 -21.36
CA GLU A 243 -34.86 18.60 -21.37
C GLU A 243 -34.31 19.15 -22.69
N LYS A 244 -33.88 18.28 -23.62
CA LYS A 244 -33.42 18.64 -24.96
C LYS A 244 -34.50 18.32 -25.98
#